data_AF-A0A7W4B2R7-F1
#
_entry.id   AF-A0A7W4B2R7-F1
#
_cell.length_a   1.000
_cell.length_b   1.000
_cell.length_c   1.000
_cell.angle_alpha   90.00
_cell.angle_beta   90.00
_cell.angle_gamma   90.00
#
_symmetry.space_group_name_H-M   'P 1'
#
loop_
_entity.id
_entity.type
_entity.pdbx_description
1 polymer ?
#
loop_
_entity_poly.entity_id
_entity_poly.type
_entity_poly.pdbx_seq_one_letter_code
_entity_poly.pdbx_strand_id
1 'polypeptide(L)'
;MLNKYPMWKNIMVMLIIAIGSFYAIPNLFGEDHAVQIVATRGAEVTASTQTTVVDLLESQGIAVKRAELENGQLLVRVQNPEQQLLAKESIAELLGQKYTVALNLAPATPKWLEAVGGSPMKLGLDLRGGVHFLMEVDMGEAIRKMEEAKIADFRSQLREEKIRYAGIRKTPKGIAIKFRDAATVD
;
A
#
# COMPACT_ATOMS: atom_id res chain seq x y z
N MET A 1 24.48 54.47 -14.10
CA MET A 1 23.22 54.57 -14.86
C MET A 1 22.34 53.40 -14.47
N LEU A 2 21.22 53.65 -13.80
CA LEU A 2 20.36 52.58 -13.29
C LEU A 2 19.47 52.07 -14.44
N ASN A 3 19.65 50.82 -14.85
CA ASN A 3 18.75 50.14 -15.79
C ASN A 3 17.34 50.06 -15.16
N LYS A 4 16.53 51.10 -15.38
CA LYS A 4 15.14 51.16 -14.91
C LYS A 4 14.27 50.63 -16.03
N TYR A 5 13.81 49.39 -15.89
CA TYR A 5 12.83 48.84 -16.80
C TYR A 5 11.51 49.64 -16.70
N PRO A 6 10.79 49.82 -17.82
CA PRO A 6 9.46 50.44 -17.80
C PRO A 6 8.53 49.73 -16.80
N MET A 7 7.79 50.50 -15.99
CA MET A 7 6.91 49.96 -14.93
C MET A 7 5.93 48.90 -15.45
N TRP A 8 5.43 49.05 -16.68
CA TRP A 8 4.53 48.09 -17.29
C TRP A 8 5.14 46.69 -17.47
N LYS A 9 6.46 46.60 -17.76
CA LYS A 9 7.15 45.31 -17.89
C LYS A 9 7.25 44.62 -16.53
N ASN A 10 7.51 45.37 -15.48
CA ASN A 10 7.55 44.83 -14.11
C ASN A 10 6.16 44.38 -13.65
N ILE A 11 5.10 45.14 -13.98
CA ILE A 11 3.70 44.75 -13.72
C ILE A 11 3.34 43.48 -14.50
N MET A 12 3.73 43.40 -15.78
CA MET A 12 3.50 42.21 -16.61
C MET A 12 4.20 40.98 -16.04
N VAL A 13 5.46 41.12 -15.60
CA VAL A 13 6.21 40.01 -14.96
C VAL A 13 5.54 39.58 -13.65
N MET A 14 5.14 40.53 -12.79
CA MET A 14 4.40 40.20 -11.56
C MET A 14 3.08 39.48 -11.84
N LEU A 15 2.34 39.91 -12.86
CA LEU A 15 1.08 39.28 -13.24
C LEU A 15 1.29 37.84 -13.72
N ILE A 16 2.30 37.60 -14.56
CA ILE A 16 2.65 36.25 -15.04
C ILE A 16 3.05 35.35 -13.86
N ILE A 17 3.88 35.84 -12.94
CA ILE A 17 4.28 35.09 -11.74
C ILE A 17 3.07 34.79 -10.85
N ALA A 18 2.16 35.76 -10.67
CA ALA A 18 0.97 35.58 -9.85
C ALA A 18 0.04 34.51 -10.43
N ILE A 19 -0.21 34.53 -11.75
CA ILE A 19 -1.02 33.53 -12.44
C ILE A 19 -0.35 32.15 -12.36
N GLY A 20 0.96 32.08 -12.64
CA GLY A 20 1.71 30.84 -12.54
C GLY A 20 1.70 30.26 -11.12
N SER A 21 1.84 31.11 -10.11
CA SER A 21 1.76 30.71 -8.70
C SER A 21 0.37 30.19 -8.35
N PHE A 22 -0.69 30.89 -8.79
CA PHE A 22 -2.07 30.48 -8.55
C PHE A 22 -2.37 29.08 -9.11
N TYR A 23 -1.92 28.79 -10.33
CA TYR A 23 -2.07 27.46 -10.94
C TYR A 23 -1.11 26.39 -10.36
N ALA A 24 -0.07 26.80 -9.62
CA ALA A 24 0.83 25.88 -8.92
C ALA A 24 0.33 25.50 -7.51
N ILE A 25 -0.61 26.26 -6.93
CA ILE A 25 -1.19 26.00 -5.60
C ILE A 25 -1.73 24.56 -5.42
N PRO A 26 -2.45 23.94 -6.39
CA PRO A 26 -2.98 22.59 -6.22
C PRO A 26 -1.90 21.55 -5.87
N ASN A 27 -0.67 21.74 -6.35
CA ASN A 27 0.44 20.82 -6.10
C ASN A 27 0.95 20.86 -4.65
N LEU A 28 0.56 21.86 -3.85
CA LEU A 28 0.97 21.97 -2.43
C LEU A 28 0.09 21.13 -1.50
N PHE A 29 -1.12 20.74 -1.91
CA PHE A 29 -2.05 20.01 -1.04
C PHE A 29 -1.71 18.53 -0.92
N GLY A 30 -0.96 17.95 -1.86
CA GLY A 30 -0.58 16.53 -1.83
C GLY A 30 -1.76 15.58 -1.98
N GLU A 31 -1.60 14.35 -1.46
CA GLU A 31 -2.56 13.26 -1.60
C GLU A 31 -2.91 12.67 -0.23
N ASP A 32 -4.19 12.38 -0.02
CA ASP A 32 -4.71 11.66 1.15
C ASP A 32 -4.76 10.15 0.87
N HIS A 33 -4.44 9.35 1.89
CA HIS A 33 -4.67 7.91 1.88
C HIS A 33 -6.15 7.60 1.76
N ALA A 34 -6.55 6.80 0.77
CA ALA A 34 -7.95 6.50 0.51
C ALA A 34 -8.20 5.01 0.20
N VAL A 35 -9.35 4.51 0.61
CA VAL A 35 -9.85 3.20 0.19
C VAL A 35 -10.97 3.43 -0.81
N GLN A 36 -10.84 2.82 -1.99
CA GLN A 36 -11.80 2.91 -3.07
C GLN A 36 -12.62 1.63 -3.14
N ILE A 37 -13.94 1.78 -3.20
CA ILE A 37 -14.90 0.69 -3.24
C ILE A 37 -15.72 0.83 -4.53
N VAL A 38 -15.62 -0.19 -5.38
CA VAL A 38 -16.33 -0.26 -6.67
C VAL A 38 -17.18 -1.52 -6.70
N ALA A 39 -18.44 -1.40 -7.11
CA ALA A 39 -19.30 -2.56 -7.26
C ALA A 39 -18.94 -3.37 -8.52
N THR A 40 -18.94 -4.70 -8.43
CA THR A 40 -18.45 -5.57 -9.53
C THR A 40 -19.53 -6.50 -10.09
N ARG A 41 -20.58 -6.83 -9.32
CA ARG A 41 -21.62 -7.81 -9.69
C ARG A 41 -23.03 -7.23 -9.74
N GLY A 42 -23.21 -6.08 -10.39
CA GLY A 42 -24.53 -5.42 -10.48
C GLY A 42 -25.06 -4.88 -9.16
N ALA A 43 -24.22 -4.84 -8.12
CA ALA A 43 -24.49 -4.06 -6.92
C ALA A 43 -24.29 -2.57 -7.24
N GLU A 44 -24.94 -1.71 -6.45
CA GLU A 44 -24.72 -0.27 -6.52
C GLU A 44 -24.07 0.19 -5.22
N VAL A 45 -23.16 1.15 -5.35
CA VAL A 45 -22.61 1.83 -4.19
C VAL A 45 -23.56 2.98 -3.85
N THR A 46 -24.31 2.82 -2.77
CA THR A 46 -25.34 3.78 -2.34
C THR A 46 -24.95 4.48 -1.03
N ALA A 47 -25.71 5.51 -0.65
CA ALA A 47 -25.52 6.21 0.63
C ALA A 47 -25.62 5.27 1.85
N SER A 48 -26.42 4.21 1.79
CA SER A 48 -26.49 3.22 2.87
C SER A 48 -25.18 2.43 3.01
N THR A 49 -24.53 2.10 1.90
CA THR A 49 -23.21 1.44 1.92
C THR A 49 -22.15 2.37 2.51
N GLN A 50 -22.22 3.67 2.19
CA GLN A 50 -21.36 4.68 2.80
C GLN A 50 -21.50 4.73 4.32
N THR A 51 -22.73 4.84 4.85
CA THR A 51 -22.96 4.87 6.30
C THR A 51 -22.46 3.59 6.96
N THR A 52 -22.79 2.43 6.40
CA THR A 52 -22.34 1.13 6.95
C THR A 52 -20.82 1.03 7.02
N VAL A 53 -20.12 1.52 5.99
CA VAL A 53 -18.65 1.52 5.96
C VAL A 53 -18.06 2.50 6.97
N VAL A 54 -18.63 3.70 7.10
CA VAL A 54 -18.16 4.71 8.07
C VAL A 54 -18.35 4.19 9.50
N ASP A 55 -19.53 3.65 9.83
CA ASP A 55 -19.84 3.10 11.15
C ASP A 55 -18.90 1.94 11.51
N LEU A 56 -18.59 1.07 10.54
CA LEU A 56 -17.61 -0.01 10.72
C LEU A 56 -16.23 0.55 11.09
N LEU A 57 -15.73 1.51 10.30
CA LEU A 57 -14.40 2.08 10.51
C LEU A 57 -14.30 2.81 11.86
N GLU A 58 -15.34 3.54 12.24
CA GLU A 58 -15.40 4.21 13.53
C GLU A 58 -15.43 3.21 14.69
N SER A 59 -16.17 2.10 14.56
CA SER A 59 -16.19 1.02 15.56
C SER A 59 -14.84 0.35 15.80
N GLN A 60 -13.96 0.40 14.79
CA GLN A 60 -12.59 -0.13 14.85
C GLN A 60 -11.56 0.95 15.23
N GLY A 61 -12.00 2.17 15.55
CA GLY A 61 -11.12 3.28 15.93
C GLY A 61 -10.34 3.90 14.75
N ILE A 62 -10.79 3.67 13.51
CA ILE A 62 -10.18 4.25 12.31
C ILE A 62 -10.83 5.61 12.03
N ALA A 63 -10.03 6.68 12.14
CA ALA A 63 -10.52 8.04 11.91
C ALA A 63 -10.71 8.33 10.41
N VAL A 64 -11.97 8.42 9.99
CA VAL A 64 -12.34 8.79 8.61
C VAL A 64 -12.25 10.31 8.46
N LYS A 65 -11.41 10.80 7.55
CA LYS A 65 -11.35 12.23 7.20
C LYS A 65 -12.58 12.65 6.41
N ARG A 66 -12.94 11.82 5.42
CA ARG A 66 -14.02 12.12 4.48
C ARG A 66 -14.45 10.86 3.74
N ALA A 67 -15.74 10.70 3.52
CA ALA A 67 -16.29 9.68 2.63
C ALA A 67 -17.10 10.37 1.52
N GLU A 68 -16.80 10.06 0.26
CA GLU A 68 -17.45 10.66 -0.90
C GLU A 68 -17.91 9.59 -1.88
N LEU A 69 -19.15 9.72 -2.35
CA LEU A 69 -19.67 8.94 -3.45
C LEU A 69 -19.50 9.73 -4.74
N GLU A 70 -18.63 9.25 -5.63
CA GLU A 70 -18.38 9.89 -6.93
C GLU A 70 -18.47 8.84 -8.03
N ASN A 71 -19.14 9.11 -9.14
CA ASN A 71 -19.15 8.24 -10.33
C ASN A 71 -19.49 6.75 -10.05
N GLY A 72 -20.36 6.46 -9.07
CA GLY A 72 -20.75 5.08 -8.71
C GLY A 72 -19.71 4.30 -7.91
N GLN A 73 -18.68 4.98 -7.39
CA GLN A 73 -17.69 4.44 -6.46
C GLN A 73 -17.69 5.24 -5.15
N LEU A 74 -17.34 4.56 -4.06
CA LEU A 74 -17.18 5.19 -2.75
C LEU A 74 -15.69 5.33 -2.46
N LEU A 75 -15.24 6.56 -2.20
CA LEU A 75 -13.91 6.87 -1.73
C LEU A 75 -13.96 7.25 -0.26
N VAL A 76 -13.22 6.50 0.57
CA VAL A 76 -13.08 6.75 1.99
C VAL A 76 -11.65 7.18 2.29
N ARG A 77 -11.46 8.44 2.69
CA ARG A 77 -10.16 9.02 3.03
C ARG A 77 -9.85 8.79 4.50
N VAL A 78 -8.64 8.33 4.78
CA VAL A 78 -8.12 8.04 6.13
C VAL A 78 -6.86 8.85 6.40
N GLN A 79 -6.40 8.87 7.65
CA GLN A 79 -5.25 9.70 8.02
C GLN A 79 -3.92 9.06 7.65
N ASN A 80 -3.76 7.76 7.91
CA ASN A 80 -2.47 7.09 7.86
C ASN A 80 -2.48 5.87 6.92
N PRO A 81 -1.32 5.49 6.33
CA PRO A 81 -1.20 4.30 5.50
C PRO A 81 -1.57 3.00 6.23
N GLU A 82 -1.21 2.87 7.51
CA GLU A 82 -1.52 1.69 8.33
C GLU A 82 -3.03 1.53 8.52
N GLN A 83 -3.72 2.64 8.82
CA GLN A 83 -5.18 2.69 8.90
C GLN A 83 -5.84 2.38 7.55
N GLN A 84 -5.20 2.77 6.45
CA GLN A 84 -5.67 2.47 5.09
C GLN A 84 -5.68 0.98 4.81
N LEU A 85 -4.63 0.26 5.23
CA LEU A 85 -4.53 -1.18 5.06
C LEU A 85 -5.59 -1.91 5.90
N LEU A 86 -5.70 -1.56 7.19
CA LEU A 86 -6.70 -2.11 8.10
C LEU A 86 -8.14 -1.84 7.62
N ALA A 87 -8.39 -0.63 7.12
CA ALA A 87 -9.67 -0.26 6.54
C ALA A 87 -9.98 -1.12 5.31
N LYS A 88 -9.02 -1.31 4.40
CA LYS A 88 -9.22 -2.15 3.21
C LYS A 88 -9.56 -3.60 3.57
N GLU A 89 -8.89 -4.18 4.56
CA GLU A 89 -9.18 -5.55 5.00
C GLU A 89 -10.56 -5.66 5.63
N SER A 90 -10.88 -4.77 6.56
CA SER A 90 -12.16 -4.78 7.29
C SER A 90 -13.36 -4.53 6.36
N ILE A 91 -13.21 -3.60 5.41
CA ILE A 91 -14.24 -3.32 4.41
C ILE A 91 -14.41 -4.49 3.45
N ALA A 92 -13.32 -5.13 3.03
CA ALA A 92 -13.37 -6.31 2.16
C ALA A 92 -14.07 -7.49 2.83
N GLU A 93 -13.85 -7.68 4.14
CA GLU A 93 -14.53 -8.71 4.93
C GLU A 93 -16.04 -8.43 5.06
N LEU A 94 -16.42 -7.18 5.36
CA LEU A 94 -17.82 -6.78 5.51
C LEU A 94 -18.62 -6.87 4.19
N LEU A 95 -18.08 -6.29 3.12
CA LEU A 95 -18.79 -6.14 1.85
C LEU A 95 -18.74 -7.42 0.99
N GLY A 96 -17.77 -8.29 1.26
CA GLY A 96 -17.57 -9.56 0.57
C GLY A 96 -17.32 -9.41 -0.94
N GLN A 97 -17.54 -10.50 -1.69
CA GLN A 97 -17.16 -10.59 -3.11
C GLN A 97 -18.03 -9.76 -4.09
N LYS A 98 -19.01 -9.00 -3.60
CA LYS A 98 -19.88 -8.16 -4.45
C LYS A 98 -19.21 -6.83 -4.79
N TYR A 99 -18.20 -6.45 -4.02
CA TYR A 99 -17.47 -5.19 -4.14
C TYR A 99 -15.97 -5.46 -4.29
N THR A 100 -15.31 -4.64 -5.08
CA THR A 100 -13.86 -4.57 -5.17
C THR A 100 -13.38 -3.43 -4.29
N VAL A 101 -12.52 -3.76 -3.33
CA VAL A 101 -11.93 -2.80 -2.37
C VAL A 101 -10.44 -2.66 -2.69
N ALA A 102 -10.02 -1.45 -3.04
CA ALA A 102 -8.65 -1.15 -3.47
C ALA A 102 -8.05 0.01 -2.66
N LEU A 103 -6.73 -0.02 -2.48
CA LEU A 103 -5.97 1.11 -1.94
C LEU A 103 -5.80 2.16 -3.04
N ASN A 104 -6.04 3.43 -2.72
CA ASN A 104 -5.88 4.56 -3.63
C ASN A 104 -5.32 5.77 -2.88
N LEU A 105 -4.84 6.78 -3.61
CA LEU A 105 -4.46 8.08 -3.09
C LEU A 105 -5.38 9.12 -3.74
N ALA A 106 -6.15 9.81 -2.91
CA ALA A 106 -7.09 10.83 -3.36
C ALA A 106 -6.43 12.22 -3.26
N PRO A 107 -6.55 13.08 -4.28
CA PRO A 107 -6.07 14.47 -4.16
C PRO A 107 -6.68 15.18 -2.95
N ALA A 108 -5.83 15.80 -2.13
CA ALA A 108 -6.27 16.60 -0.98
C ALA A 108 -6.65 18.05 -1.38
N THR A 109 -6.76 18.31 -2.68
CA THR A 109 -7.12 19.61 -3.24
C THR A 109 -8.52 20.03 -2.78
N PRO A 110 -8.70 21.27 -2.29
CA PRO A 110 -10.02 21.79 -1.93
C PRO A 110 -10.95 21.90 -3.15
N LYS A 111 -12.24 21.59 -2.96
CA LYS A 111 -13.26 21.65 -4.02
C LYS A 111 -13.35 23.01 -4.74
N TRP A 112 -13.13 24.12 -4.02
CA TRP A 112 -13.17 25.45 -4.63
C TRP A 112 -12.03 25.67 -5.64
N LEU A 113 -10.87 25.04 -5.41
CA LEU A 113 -9.71 25.16 -6.29
C LEU A 113 -9.87 24.27 -7.53
N GLU A 114 -10.43 23.06 -7.34
CA GLU A 114 -10.83 22.19 -8.44
C GLU A 114 -11.89 22.84 -9.33
N ALA A 115 -12.87 23.55 -8.74
CA ALA A 115 -13.93 24.22 -9.47
C ALA A 115 -13.42 25.35 -10.40
N VAL A 116 -12.28 25.97 -10.08
CA VAL A 116 -11.61 26.98 -10.91
C VAL A 116 -10.68 26.32 -11.97
N GLY A 117 -10.68 25.00 -12.07
CA GLY A 117 -9.85 24.23 -12.99
C GLY A 117 -8.44 23.96 -12.48
N GLY A 118 -8.17 24.23 -11.20
CA GLY A 118 -6.92 23.87 -10.53
C GLY A 118 -6.91 22.39 -10.20
N SER A 119 -6.42 21.55 -11.12
CA SER A 119 -6.13 20.14 -10.83
C SER A 119 -4.63 19.96 -10.53
N PRO A 120 -4.27 19.16 -9.51
CA PRO A 120 -2.89 18.84 -9.26
C PRO A 120 -2.33 18.05 -10.45
N MET A 121 -1.05 18.25 -10.73
CA MET A 121 -0.38 17.50 -11.79
C MET A 121 -0.37 16.01 -11.45
N LYS A 122 -0.68 15.16 -12.43
CA LYS A 122 -0.48 13.71 -12.30
C LYS A 122 1.02 13.44 -12.25
N LEU A 123 1.54 13.29 -11.04
CA LEU A 123 2.93 12.93 -10.82
C LEU A 123 3.16 11.52 -11.36
N GLY A 124 4.14 11.37 -12.25
CA GLY A 124 4.57 10.05 -12.72
C GLY A 124 5.14 9.23 -11.56
N LEU A 125 5.31 7.92 -11.78
CA LEU A 125 5.84 7.00 -10.75
C LEU A 125 7.15 7.49 -10.11
N ASP A 126 8.04 8.04 -10.92
CA ASP A 126 9.35 8.57 -10.48
C ASP A 126 9.18 9.78 -9.54
N LEU A 127 8.25 10.68 -9.87
CA LEU A 127 7.96 11.88 -9.07
C LEU A 127 7.09 11.58 -7.84
N ARG A 128 6.41 10.42 -7.82
CA ARG A 128 5.64 9.94 -6.67
C ARG A 128 6.50 9.21 -5.63
N GLY A 129 7.81 9.11 -5.85
CA GLY A 129 8.72 8.41 -4.94
C GLY A 129 8.67 6.88 -5.07
N GLY A 130 8.12 6.36 -6.18
CA GLY A 130 8.02 4.93 -6.47
C GLY A 130 6.66 4.30 -6.11
N VAL A 131 6.59 2.98 -6.26
CA VAL A 131 5.43 2.16 -5.85
C VAL A 131 5.82 1.32 -4.64
N HIS A 132 5.02 1.38 -3.58
CA HIS A 132 5.16 0.45 -2.47
C HIS A 132 4.56 -0.90 -2.88
N PHE A 133 5.42 -1.81 -3.34
CA PHE A 133 5.04 -3.19 -3.52
C PHE A 133 4.99 -3.87 -2.15
N LEU A 134 3.78 -4.19 -1.70
CA LEU A 134 3.59 -5.15 -0.61
C LEU A 134 3.86 -6.55 -1.19
N MET A 135 4.96 -7.18 -0.77
CA MET A 135 5.23 -8.58 -1.06
C MET A 135 4.78 -9.41 0.14
N GLU A 136 3.77 -10.24 -0.07
CA GLU A 136 3.38 -11.24 0.92
C GLU A 136 4.40 -12.38 0.91
N VAL A 137 4.97 -12.68 2.08
CA VAL A 137 5.93 -13.78 2.22
C VAL A 137 5.18 -15.02 2.66
N ASP A 138 5.17 -16.06 1.81
CA ASP A 138 4.66 -17.38 2.19
C ASP A 138 5.64 -18.04 3.19
N MET A 139 5.28 -17.96 4.47
CA MET A 139 6.08 -18.53 5.56
C MET A 139 6.18 -20.06 5.47
N GLY A 140 5.18 -20.74 4.88
CA GLY A 140 5.22 -22.18 4.67
C GLY A 140 6.29 -22.57 3.67
N GLU A 141 6.40 -21.84 2.56
CA GLU A 141 7.47 -22.04 1.58
C GLU A 141 8.84 -21.69 2.15
N ALA A 142 8.94 -20.59 2.92
CA ALA A 142 10.18 -20.18 3.57
C ALA A 142 10.71 -21.23 4.55
N ILE A 143 9.84 -21.79 5.40
CA ILE A 143 10.20 -22.87 6.34
C ILE A 143 10.65 -24.11 5.58
N ARG A 144 9.93 -24.49 4.51
CA ARG A 144 10.29 -25.65 3.69
C ARG A 144 11.69 -25.50 3.07
N LYS A 145 11.99 -24.35 2.46
CA LYS A 145 13.32 -24.06 1.89
C LYS A 145 14.40 -24.08 2.96
N MET A 146 14.12 -23.52 4.14
CA MET A 146 15.05 -23.52 5.27
C MET A 146 15.35 -24.95 5.76
N GLU A 147 14.35 -25.82 5.86
CA GLU A 147 14.55 -27.22 6.24
C GLU A 147 15.33 -28.00 5.19
N GLU A 148 15.05 -27.79 3.90
CA GLU A 148 15.81 -28.40 2.80
C GLU A 148 17.28 -27.96 2.81
N ALA A 149 17.55 -26.67 3.04
CA ALA A 149 18.89 -26.15 3.21
C ALA A 149 19.61 -26.78 4.43
N LYS A 150 18.95 -26.86 5.59
CA LYS A 150 19.52 -27.52 6.78
C LYS A 150 19.84 -28.99 6.55
N ILE A 151 19.00 -29.72 5.81
CA ILE A 151 19.28 -31.12 5.44
C ILE A 151 20.54 -31.20 4.57
N ALA A 152 20.73 -30.28 3.64
CA ALA A 152 21.93 -30.21 2.81
C ALA A 152 23.18 -29.89 3.66
N ASP A 153 23.08 -28.93 4.58
CA ASP A 153 24.15 -28.56 5.51
C ASP A 153 24.56 -29.74 6.39
N PHE A 154 23.60 -30.45 7.00
CA PHE A 154 23.90 -31.64 7.80
C PHE A 154 24.60 -32.72 6.98
N ARG A 155 24.23 -32.93 5.70
CA ARG A 155 24.96 -33.87 4.83
C ARG A 155 26.38 -33.41 4.53
N SER A 156 26.63 -32.11 4.45
CA SER A 156 27.97 -31.57 4.23
C SER A 156 28.83 -31.75 5.48
N GLN A 157 28.34 -31.28 6.63
CA GLN A 157 29.06 -31.33 7.91
C GLN A 157 29.36 -32.77 8.34
N LEU A 158 28.40 -33.69 8.24
CA LEU A 158 28.65 -35.09 8.59
C LEU A 158 29.68 -35.75 7.66
N ARG A 159 29.77 -35.31 6.39
CA ARG A 159 30.82 -35.80 5.48
C ARG A 159 32.19 -35.22 5.81
N GLU A 160 32.24 -33.95 6.19
CA GLU A 160 33.47 -33.26 6.60
C GLU A 160 34.06 -33.89 7.86
N GLU A 161 33.23 -34.13 8.88
CA GLU A 161 33.59 -34.81 10.13
C GLU A 161 33.75 -36.34 9.98
N LYS A 162 33.63 -36.87 8.75
CA LYS A 162 33.74 -38.31 8.43
C LYS A 162 32.76 -39.20 9.21
N ILE A 163 31.64 -38.65 9.65
CA ILE A 163 30.58 -39.34 10.39
C ILE A 163 29.67 -40.10 9.41
N ARG A 164 29.60 -41.42 9.53
CA ARG A 164 28.78 -42.26 8.64
C ARG A 164 27.31 -42.21 9.02
N TYR A 165 26.47 -41.68 8.14
CA TYR A 165 25.01 -41.66 8.28
C TYR A 165 24.31 -42.58 7.28
N ALA A 166 23.13 -43.09 7.67
CA ALA A 166 22.26 -43.92 6.83
C ALA A 166 21.25 -43.09 6.02
N GLY A 167 20.83 -41.93 6.54
CA GLY A 167 19.98 -41.00 5.82
C GLY A 167 19.53 -39.82 6.67
N ILE A 168 19.25 -38.70 6.01
CA ILE A 168 18.67 -37.50 6.62
C ILE A 168 17.34 -37.24 5.93
N ARG A 169 16.25 -37.15 6.70
CA ARG A 169 14.89 -36.97 6.20
C ARG A 169 14.11 -35.95 7.03
N LYS A 170 13.18 -35.26 6.37
CA LYS A 170 12.20 -34.40 7.02
C LYS A 170 11.11 -35.26 7.67
N THR A 171 10.66 -34.85 8.86
CA THR A 171 9.56 -35.44 9.63
C THR A 171 8.61 -34.34 10.10
N PRO A 172 7.37 -34.67 10.53
CA PRO A 172 6.42 -33.66 11.04
C PRO A 172 6.91 -32.90 12.28
N LYS A 173 7.92 -33.40 12.99
CA LYS A 173 8.51 -32.79 14.19
C LYS A 173 9.88 -32.12 13.93
N GLY A 174 10.33 -32.04 12.67
CA GLY A 174 11.62 -31.48 12.29
C GLY A 174 12.48 -32.42 11.43
N ILE A 175 13.80 -32.33 11.55
CA ILE A 175 14.75 -33.13 10.75
C ILE A 175 15.25 -34.32 11.57
N ALA A 176 15.13 -35.53 11.01
CA ALA A 176 15.64 -36.75 11.62
C ALA A 176 16.88 -37.25 10.86
N ILE A 177 17.96 -37.52 11.62
CA ILE A 177 19.20 -38.10 11.11
C ILE A 177 19.28 -39.53 11.62
N LYS A 178 19.46 -40.48 10.69
CA LYS A 178 19.68 -41.89 11.03
C LYS A 178 21.16 -42.19 10.85
N PHE A 179 21.82 -42.61 11.92
CA PHE A 179 23.20 -43.11 11.89
C PHE A 179 23.24 -44.62 11.69
N ARG A 180 24.37 -45.16 11.23
CA ARG A 180 24.53 -46.60 10.97
C ARG A 180 24.84 -47.40 12.23
N ASP A 181 25.60 -46.82 13.16
CA ASP A 181 26.05 -47.46 14.38
C ASP A 181 25.56 -46.68 15.61
N ALA A 182 25.20 -47.41 16.68
CA ALA A 182 24.74 -46.79 17.94
C ALA A 182 25.86 -45.96 18.62
N ALA A 183 27.12 -46.35 18.43
CA ALA A 183 28.29 -45.64 18.95
C ALA A 183 28.57 -44.29 18.27
N THR A 184 27.85 -43.95 17.20
CA THR A 184 27.96 -42.67 16.47
C THR A 184 26.88 -41.67 16.87
N VAL A 185 25.91 -42.09 17.70
CA VAL A 185 24.79 -41.28 18.18
C VAL A 185 25.16 -40.48 19.43
N ASP A 186 26.11 -41.00 20.22
CA ASP A 186 26.70 -40.35 21.40
C ASP A 186 27.88 -39.43 20.99
#